data_AF-A0A7S0KBH2-F1
#
_entry.id   AF-A0A7S0KBH2-F1
#
_cell.length_a   1.000
_cell.length_b   1.000
_cell.length_c   1.000
_cell.angle_alpha   90.00
_cell.angle_beta   90.00
_cell.angle_gamma   90.00
#
_symmetry.space_group_name_H-M   'P 1'
#
loop_
_entity.id
_entity.type
_entity.pdbx_description
1 polymer ?
#
loop_
_entity_poly.entity_id
_entity_poly.type
_entity_poly.pdbx_seq_one_letter_code
_entity_poly.pdbx_strand_id
1 'polypeptide(L)'
;FQSTEIIGEKQWHYAKTLFDGAKKILSGKISSRHSWVDMSNQEVLLESGEVVKTCSAALGYSFAAGTTDGPGSGQFVQGTVISNPFFDEVAGFLSRPSVEEKICQYPKPILINTGDLSMPYFWDPPTVPISIFRLGDLFILNAPCEFTTMAGRRLRKAIYSTLKEYDIVNGTVTIAGLSNSYVHYVTTYEEYQAQRYEAASTLYGPHTLNAFIMNFERILKDLLDGIVSDSDRPPPDLGDDQLSFVPPVVFDRIGFFERFGGVIDNA
;
A
#
# COMPACT_ATOMS: atom_id res chain seq x y z
N PHE A 1 -3.30 -12.04 23.67
CA PHE A 1 -3.96 -13.33 23.40
C PHE A 1 -5.49 -13.19 23.33
N GLN A 2 -6.18 -12.81 24.42
CA GLN A 2 -7.65 -12.75 24.43
C GLN A 2 -8.28 -11.81 23.38
N SER A 3 -7.73 -10.61 23.15
CA SER A 3 -8.26 -9.71 22.11
C SER A 3 -8.18 -10.31 20.71
N THR A 4 -7.09 -11.03 20.39
CA THR A 4 -6.91 -11.72 19.12
C THR A 4 -7.97 -12.81 18.93
N GLU A 5 -8.22 -13.60 19.97
CA GLU A 5 -9.25 -14.65 19.97
C GLU A 5 -10.63 -14.05 19.74
N ILE A 6 -11.03 -13.05 20.53
CA ILE A 6 -12.36 -12.40 20.41
C ILE A 6 -12.59 -11.82 19.01
N ILE A 7 -11.60 -11.13 18.43
CA ILE A 7 -11.74 -10.52 17.11
C ILE A 7 -11.68 -11.58 15.99
N GLY A 8 -10.87 -12.63 16.16
CA GLY A 8 -10.80 -13.76 15.25
C GLY A 8 -12.12 -14.57 15.21
N GLU A 9 -12.68 -14.88 16.38
CA GLU A 9 -13.95 -15.61 16.52
C GLU A 9 -15.10 -14.85 15.87
N LYS A 10 -15.21 -13.53 16.10
CA LYS A 10 -16.27 -12.71 15.47
C LYS A 10 -16.20 -12.77 13.93
N GLN A 11 -15.00 -12.65 13.37
CA GLN A 11 -14.80 -12.75 11.93
C GLN A 11 -15.12 -14.15 11.40
N TRP A 12 -14.64 -15.20 12.09
CA TRP A 12 -14.89 -16.58 11.73
C TRP A 12 -16.38 -16.93 11.75
N HIS A 13 -17.09 -16.56 12.82
CA HIS A 13 -18.52 -16.83 12.96
C HIS A 13 -19.31 -16.22 11.80
N TYR A 14 -19.07 -14.94 11.48
CA TYR A 14 -19.77 -14.28 10.39
C TYR A 14 -19.40 -14.88 9.02
N ALA A 15 -18.12 -15.17 8.79
CA ALA A 15 -17.67 -15.84 7.57
C ALA A 15 -18.33 -17.22 7.39
N LYS A 16 -18.45 -18.00 8.47
CA LYS A 16 -19.13 -19.31 8.46
C LYS A 16 -20.61 -19.18 8.12
N THR A 17 -21.30 -18.18 8.68
CA THR A 17 -22.69 -17.89 8.34
C THR A 17 -22.86 -17.55 6.86
N LEU A 18 -21.97 -16.73 6.29
CA LEU A 18 -21.98 -16.40 4.86
C LEU A 18 -21.69 -17.63 3.99
N PHE A 19 -20.73 -18.47 4.39
CA PHE A 19 -20.35 -19.69 3.68
C PHE A 19 -21.51 -20.69 3.62
N ASP A 20 -22.14 -20.99 4.77
CA ASP A 20 -23.25 -21.94 4.84
C ASP A 20 -24.50 -21.43 4.12
N GLY A 21 -24.68 -20.11 4.07
CA GLY A 21 -25.79 -19.45 3.39
C GLY A 21 -25.56 -19.18 1.89
N ALA A 22 -24.40 -19.52 1.34
CA ALA A 22 -24.04 -19.18 -0.03
C ALA A 22 -24.91 -19.92 -1.06
N LYS A 23 -25.58 -19.16 -1.93
CA LYS A 23 -26.45 -19.69 -3.01
C LYS A 23 -25.96 -19.34 -4.42
N LYS A 24 -25.16 -18.28 -4.55
CA LYS A 24 -24.66 -17.81 -5.85
C LYS A 24 -23.43 -18.65 -6.25
N ILE A 25 -23.58 -19.46 -7.27
CA ILE A 25 -22.45 -20.14 -7.92
C ILE A 25 -21.78 -19.14 -8.86
N LEU A 26 -20.45 -19.02 -8.76
CA LEU A 26 -19.67 -18.26 -9.73
C LEU A 26 -19.51 -19.09 -11.02
N SER A 27 -19.84 -18.47 -12.15
CA SER A 27 -19.69 -19.07 -13.48
C SER A 27 -19.27 -18.00 -14.48
N GLY A 28 -18.69 -18.42 -15.61
CA GLY A 28 -18.26 -17.51 -16.68
C GLY A 28 -16.74 -17.47 -16.84
N LYS A 29 -16.26 -16.41 -17.49
CA LYS A 29 -14.87 -16.25 -17.93
C LYS A 29 -13.91 -16.14 -16.74
N ILE A 30 -12.77 -16.82 -16.86
CA ILE A 30 -11.59 -16.62 -16.00
C ILE A 30 -10.56 -15.85 -16.81
N SER A 31 -10.08 -14.74 -16.27
CA SER A 31 -9.04 -13.92 -16.92
C SER A 31 -8.33 -13.03 -15.91
N SER A 32 -7.14 -12.57 -16.26
CA SER A 32 -6.36 -11.64 -15.43
C SER A 32 -5.70 -10.55 -16.27
N ARG A 33 -5.41 -9.41 -15.64
CA ARG A 33 -4.51 -8.37 -16.16
C ARG A 33 -3.55 -7.94 -15.07
N HIS A 34 -2.36 -7.57 -15.49
CA HIS A 34 -1.29 -7.07 -14.64
C HIS A 34 -0.57 -5.93 -15.36
N SER A 35 -0.12 -4.93 -14.60
CA SER A 35 0.74 -3.86 -15.08
C SER A 35 1.68 -3.45 -13.96
N TRP A 36 2.95 -3.23 -14.30
CA TRP A 36 3.79 -2.31 -13.54
C TRP A 36 3.39 -0.88 -13.92
N VAL A 37 3.36 0.00 -12.93
CA VAL A 37 2.97 1.41 -13.11
C VAL A 37 3.98 2.27 -12.38
N ASP A 38 4.66 3.16 -13.10
CA ASP A 38 5.50 4.21 -12.52
C ASP A 38 4.63 5.26 -11.85
N MET A 39 4.54 5.23 -10.52
CA MET A 39 3.71 6.14 -9.74
C MET A 39 4.39 7.48 -9.42
N SER A 40 5.65 7.68 -9.82
CA SER A 40 6.42 8.89 -9.45
C SER A 40 5.97 10.15 -10.18
N ASN A 41 5.28 10.00 -11.32
CA ASN A 41 5.04 11.11 -12.23
C ASN A 41 3.79 10.94 -13.12
N GLN A 42 2.71 10.37 -12.58
CA GLN A 42 1.45 10.14 -13.30
C GLN A 42 0.65 11.43 -13.40
N GLU A 43 0.21 11.79 -14.61
CA GLU A 43 -0.76 12.86 -14.84
C GLU A 43 -2.17 12.28 -14.80
N VAL A 44 -3.07 12.92 -14.06
CA VAL A 44 -4.46 12.48 -13.89
C VAL A 44 -5.41 13.64 -14.17
N LEU A 45 -6.32 13.43 -15.13
CA LEU A 45 -7.41 14.37 -15.40
C LEU A 45 -8.54 14.15 -14.39
N LEU A 46 -8.83 15.17 -13.57
CA LEU A 46 -9.93 15.15 -12.62
C LEU A 46 -11.27 15.43 -13.30
N GLU A 47 -12.38 15.07 -12.63
CA GLU A 47 -13.73 15.41 -13.07
C GLU A 47 -13.95 16.93 -13.20
N SER A 48 -13.17 17.74 -12.48
CA SER A 48 -13.17 19.21 -12.60
C SER A 48 -12.57 19.73 -13.91
N GLY A 49 -11.90 18.87 -14.69
CA GLY A 49 -11.11 19.23 -15.87
C GLY A 49 -9.68 19.66 -15.55
N GLU A 50 -9.29 19.69 -14.27
CA GLU A 50 -7.92 19.96 -13.84
C GLU A 50 -7.03 18.74 -14.06
N VAL A 51 -5.82 18.96 -14.58
CA VAL A 51 -4.77 17.93 -14.64
C VAL A 51 -3.89 18.05 -13.40
N VAL A 52 -3.90 17.01 -12.58
CA VAL A 52 -3.06 16.89 -11.39
C VAL A 52 -1.97 15.85 -11.60
N LYS A 53 -0.99 15.82 -10.69
CA LYS A 53 0.16 14.91 -10.80
C LYS A 53 0.41 14.16 -9.51
N THR A 54 0.94 12.95 -9.61
CA THR A 54 1.63 12.30 -8.49
C THR A 54 3.05 12.85 -8.32
N CYS A 55 3.67 12.48 -7.20
CA CYS A 55 4.99 12.96 -6.78
C CYS A 55 5.99 11.82 -6.67
N SER A 56 7.28 12.17 -6.63
CA SER A 56 8.32 11.27 -6.11
C SER A 56 7.95 10.79 -4.71
N ALA A 57 8.29 9.55 -4.37
CA ALA A 57 7.89 8.91 -3.12
C ALA A 57 8.49 9.65 -1.91
N ALA A 58 7.63 9.98 -0.93
CA ALA A 58 8.09 10.59 0.32
C ALA A 58 7.19 10.25 1.50
N LEU A 59 7.83 10.04 2.66
CA LEU A 59 7.17 9.83 3.95
C LEU A 59 7.14 11.14 4.74
N GLY A 60 5.97 11.47 5.30
CA GLY A 60 5.77 12.68 6.09
C GLY A 60 6.16 12.51 7.56
N TYR A 61 6.20 13.60 8.32
CA TYR A 61 6.51 13.56 9.76
C TYR A 61 5.63 12.59 10.56
N SER A 62 4.32 12.55 10.27
CA SER A 62 3.39 11.70 11.00
C SER A 62 3.61 10.20 10.76
N PHE A 63 4.41 9.79 9.76
CA PHE A 63 4.85 8.40 9.62
C PHE A 63 5.60 7.94 10.88
N ALA A 64 6.52 8.75 11.39
CA ALA A 64 7.31 8.41 12.57
C ALA A 64 6.50 8.41 13.88
N ALA A 65 5.27 8.92 13.87
CA ALA A 65 4.37 8.92 15.02
C ALA A 65 3.69 7.55 15.25
N GLY A 66 3.67 6.67 14.25
CA GLY A 66 2.92 5.41 14.29
C GLY A 66 1.42 5.63 14.49
N THR A 67 0.71 4.58 14.94
CA THR A 67 -0.73 4.61 15.21
C THR A 67 -1.04 4.28 16.67
N THR A 68 -2.33 4.30 17.02
CA THR A 68 -2.79 3.78 18.31
C THR A 68 -2.54 2.28 18.47
N ASP A 69 -2.38 1.56 17.35
CA ASP A 69 -2.16 0.11 17.33
C ASP A 69 -0.66 -0.24 17.45
N GLY A 70 0.21 0.74 17.24
CA GLY A 70 1.66 0.65 17.34
C GLY A 70 2.25 2.05 17.36
N PRO A 71 2.46 2.67 18.54
CA PRO A 71 2.99 4.02 18.61
C PRO A 71 4.43 4.05 18.11
N GLY A 72 4.76 5.07 17.33
CA GLY A 72 6.10 5.33 16.86
C GLY A 72 6.95 6.04 17.91
N SER A 73 7.88 6.87 17.45
CA SER A 73 8.71 7.67 18.36
C SER A 73 7.87 8.74 19.04
N GLY A 74 7.98 8.85 20.37
CA GLY A 74 7.26 9.84 21.18
C GLY A 74 7.62 11.31 20.89
N GLN A 75 8.56 11.56 19.97
CA GLN A 75 8.91 12.88 19.47
C GLN A 75 8.05 13.33 18.27
N PHE A 76 7.23 12.44 17.71
CA PHE A 76 6.37 12.70 16.56
C PHE A 76 4.90 12.54 16.94
N VAL A 77 4.03 13.35 16.34
CA VAL A 77 2.59 13.34 16.59
C VAL A 77 1.87 13.25 15.25
N GLN A 78 0.74 12.55 15.21
CA GLN A 78 -0.09 12.52 14.00
C GLN A 78 -0.75 13.88 13.74
N GLY A 79 -0.95 14.22 12.48
CA GLY A 79 -1.55 15.48 12.06
C GLY A 79 -0.54 16.62 11.88
N THR A 80 0.76 16.32 11.87
CA THR A 80 1.81 17.32 11.67
C THR A 80 1.81 17.83 10.23
N VAL A 81 1.50 19.12 10.07
CA VAL A 81 1.57 19.87 8.78
C VAL A 81 2.68 20.94 8.77
N ILE A 82 3.37 21.13 9.90
CA ILE A 82 4.50 22.06 10.04
C ILE A 82 5.72 21.24 10.48
N SER A 83 6.81 21.31 9.72
CA SER A 83 8.04 20.57 10.03
C SER A 83 8.80 21.17 11.22
N ASN A 84 9.84 20.47 11.68
CA ASN A 84 10.73 20.92 12.73
C ASN A 84 12.16 21.06 12.16
N PRO A 85 12.81 22.23 12.28
CA PRO A 85 14.13 22.46 11.70
C PRO A 85 15.21 21.45 12.15
N PHE A 86 15.13 20.93 13.38
CA PHE A 86 16.07 19.93 13.86
C PHE A 86 15.93 18.61 13.11
N PHE A 87 14.70 18.11 12.95
CA PHE A 87 14.44 16.87 12.23
C PHE A 87 14.65 17.03 10.73
N ASP A 88 14.38 18.21 10.16
CA ASP A 88 14.70 18.52 8.77
C ASP A 88 16.21 18.42 8.49
N GLU A 89 17.06 18.88 9.42
CA GLU A 89 18.52 18.81 9.27
C GLU A 89 19.03 17.36 9.41
N VAL A 90 18.50 16.60 10.38
CA VAL A 90 18.85 15.18 10.57
C VAL A 90 18.45 14.34 9.34
N ALA A 91 17.21 14.50 8.87
CA ALA A 91 16.73 13.83 7.65
C ALA A 91 17.49 14.29 6.40
N GLY A 92 17.84 15.57 6.34
CA GLY A 92 18.59 16.18 5.24
C GLY A 92 20.00 15.62 5.07
N PHE A 93 20.55 14.90 6.05
CA PHE A 93 21.80 14.14 5.86
C PHE A 93 21.62 12.95 4.90
N LEU A 94 20.41 12.37 4.84
CA LEU A 94 20.08 11.28 3.91
C LEU A 94 19.70 11.83 2.53
N SER A 95 18.66 12.67 2.48
CA SER A 95 18.22 13.35 1.26
C SER A 95 17.43 14.61 1.62
N ARG A 96 17.80 15.75 1.00
CA ARG A 96 17.11 17.03 1.19
C ARG A 96 16.02 17.17 0.11
N PRO A 97 14.74 17.28 0.48
CA PRO A 97 13.68 17.48 -0.50
C PRO A 97 13.82 18.82 -1.22
N SER A 98 13.67 18.79 -2.54
CA SER A 98 13.61 19.96 -3.43
C SER A 98 12.39 20.84 -3.14
N VAL A 99 12.37 22.04 -3.73
CA VAL A 99 11.20 22.93 -3.61
C VAL A 99 10.00 22.33 -4.34
N GLU A 100 10.24 21.72 -5.49
CA GLU A 100 9.26 21.06 -6.34
C GLU A 100 8.58 19.90 -5.62
N GLU A 101 9.36 19.04 -4.93
CA GLU A 101 8.82 17.94 -4.14
C GLU A 101 7.97 18.43 -2.96
N LYS A 102 8.43 19.46 -2.26
CA LYS A 102 7.67 20.07 -1.15
C LYS A 102 6.35 20.65 -1.64
N ILE A 103 6.34 21.28 -2.81
CA ILE A 103 5.11 21.79 -3.44
C ILE A 103 4.20 20.63 -3.84
N CYS A 104 4.73 19.60 -4.48
CA CYS A 104 3.95 18.46 -4.94
C CYS A 104 3.31 17.67 -3.78
N GLN A 105 4.08 17.43 -2.71
CA GLN A 105 3.65 16.66 -1.54
C GLN A 105 2.77 17.46 -0.59
N TYR A 106 2.64 18.78 -0.76
CA TYR A 106 1.88 19.65 0.13
C TYR A 106 0.45 19.10 0.41
N PRO A 107 -0.04 19.13 1.66
CA PRO A 107 0.52 19.77 2.86
C PRO A 107 1.46 18.88 3.68
N LYS A 108 1.93 17.74 3.15
CA LYS A 108 2.84 16.84 3.88
C LYS A 108 4.19 17.52 4.11
N PRO A 109 4.62 17.71 5.37
CA PRO A 109 6.02 18.01 5.66
C PRO A 109 6.81 16.71 5.47
N ILE A 110 7.69 16.69 4.47
CA ILE A 110 8.51 15.52 4.14
C ILE A 110 9.53 15.28 5.25
N LEU A 111 9.53 14.08 5.82
CA LEU A 111 10.54 13.61 6.78
C LEU A 111 11.59 12.74 6.09
N ILE A 112 11.19 11.84 5.18
CA ILE A 112 12.12 10.97 4.45
C ILE A 112 11.78 11.04 2.97
N ASN A 113 12.73 11.52 2.15
CA ASN A 113 12.55 11.63 0.71
C ASN A 113 12.98 10.34 -0.01
N THR A 114 12.17 9.29 0.12
CA THR A 114 12.57 7.92 -0.25
C THR A 114 12.74 7.71 -1.75
N GLY A 115 12.01 8.45 -2.59
CA GLY A 115 12.15 8.37 -4.05
C GLY A 115 13.50 8.84 -4.58
N ASP A 116 14.19 9.70 -3.83
CA ASP A 116 15.51 10.24 -4.18
C ASP A 116 16.67 9.45 -3.52
N LEU A 117 16.35 8.50 -2.63
CA LEU A 117 17.33 7.64 -1.99
C LEU A 117 17.61 6.41 -2.84
N SER A 118 18.72 6.44 -3.58
CA SER A 118 19.14 5.37 -4.50
C SER A 118 20.39 4.60 -4.04
N MET A 119 20.97 4.94 -2.90
CA MET A 119 22.16 4.29 -2.35
C MET A 119 21.82 3.55 -1.04
N PRO A 120 22.27 2.29 -0.87
CA PRO A 120 22.96 1.43 -1.87
C PRO A 120 22.06 0.97 -3.03
N TYR A 121 20.75 1.09 -2.89
CA TYR A 121 19.71 0.82 -3.90
C TYR A 121 18.51 1.74 -3.63
N PHE A 122 17.52 1.77 -4.53
CA PHE A 122 16.29 2.54 -4.32
C PHE A 122 15.56 2.09 -3.05
N TRP A 123 15.23 3.05 -2.19
CA TRP A 123 14.50 2.76 -0.94
C TRP A 123 13.02 2.49 -1.21
N ASP A 124 12.40 3.30 -2.07
CA ASP A 124 11.06 3.05 -2.61
C ASP A 124 11.13 3.14 -4.15
N PRO A 125 11.15 2.00 -4.88
CA PRO A 125 11.15 2.04 -6.34
C PRO A 125 9.86 2.69 -6.87
N PRO A 126 9.93 3.45 -7.98
CA PRO A 126 8.79 4.21 -8.48
C PRO A 126 7.72 3.30 -9.11
N THR A 127 8.10 2.11 -9.58
CA THR A 127 7.19 1.19 -10.28
C THR A 127 6.51 0.22 -9.33
N VAL A 128 5.18 0.18 -9.38
CA VAL A 128 4.34 -0.62 -8.48
C VAL A 128 3.52 -1.65 -9.27
N PRO A 129 3.32 -2.88 -8.75
CA PRO A 129 2.54 -3.89 -9.46
C PRO A 129 1.06 -3.79 -9.12
N ILE A 130 0.19 -3.63 -10.12
CA ILE A 130 -1.25 -3.76 -9.97
C ILE A 130 -1.79 -4.91 -10.82
N SER A 131 -2.85 -5.56 -10.35
CA SER A 131 -3.51 -6.60 -11.15
C SER A 131 -5.00 -6.76 -10.83
N ILE A 132 -5.74 -7.32 -11.78
CA ILE A 132 -7.14 -7.71 -11.62
C ILE A 132 -7.28 -9.18 -11.97
N PHE A 133 -7.91 -9.95 -11.09
CA PHE A 133 -8.42 -11.29 -11.41
C PHE A 133 -9.92 -11.26 -11.59
N ARG A 134 -10.40 -11.82 -12.70
CA ARG A 134 -11.82 -12.06 -12.96
C ARG A 134 -12.12 -13.55 -12.86
N LEU A 135 -13.08 -13.89 -12.02
CA LEU A 135 -13.65 -15.22 -11.83
C LEU A 135 -15.16 -15.13 -12.05
N GLY A 136 -15.60 -15.24 -13.31
CA GLY A 136 -17.00 -15.02 -13.68
C GLY A 136 -17.42 -13.57 -13.45
N ASP A 137 -18.29 -13.38 -12.45
CA ASP A 137 -18.76 -12.07 -11.99
C ASP A 137 -17.90 -11.46 -10.87
N LEU A 138 -16.94 -12.21 -10.31
CA LEU A 138 -16.07 -11.71 -9.25
C LEU A 138 -14.83 -11.04 -9.85
N PHE A 139 -14.55 -9.81 -9.44
CA PHE A 139 -13.37 -9.03 -9.79
C PHE A 139 -12.58 -8.73 -8.52
N ILE A 140 -11.34 -9.22 -8.47
CA ILE A 140 -10.42 -9.03 -7.34
C ILE A 140 -9.35 -8.04 -7.80
N LEU A 141 -9.34 -6.85 -7.20
CA LEU A 141 -8.35 -5.81 -7.43
C LEU A 141 -7.18 -6.05 -6.47
N ASN A 142 -6.06 -6.51 -6.99
CA ASN A 142 -4.86 -6.76 -6.21
C ASN A 142 -4.02 -5.48 -6.20
N ALA A 143 -3.87 -4.87 -5.03
CA ALA A 143 -3.17 -3.60 -4.87
C ALA A 143 -2.02 -3.75 -3.86
N PRO A 144 -0.85 -3.13 -4.13
CA PRO A 144 0.34 -3.26 -3.30
C PRO A 144 0.30 -2.30 -2.09
N CYS A 145 -0.88 -1.93 -1.60
CA CYS A 145 -1.02 -0.87 -0.61
C CYS A 145 -2.16 -1.12 0.39
N GLU A 146 -2.16 -0.28 1.42
CA GLU A 146 -3.19 -0.19 2.45
C GLU A 146 -4.13 0.98 2.13
N PHE A 147 -5.22 0.69 1.40
CA PHE A 147 -6.26 1.69 1.17
C PHE A 147 -7.01 1.99 2.47
N THR A 148 -7.23 3.28 2.74
CA THR A 148 -8.22 3.67 3.74
C THR A 148 -9.63 3.26 3.32
N THR A 149 -10.56 3.33 4.28
CA THR A 149 -11.96 2.97 4.04
C THR A 149 -12.56 3.74 2.87
N MET A 150 -12.38 5.06 2.81
CA MET A 150 -12.96 5.86 1.72
C MET A 150 -12.18 5.73 0.42
N ALA A 151 -10.87 5.57 0.48
CA ALA A 151 -10.07 5.31 -0.71
C ALA A 151 -10.51 4.02 -1.42
N GLY A 152 -10.64 2.92 -0.68
CA GLY A 152 -11.14 1.65 -1.23
C GLY A 152 -12.60 1.72 -1.70
N ARG A 153 -13.45 2.52 -1.05
CA ARG A 153 -14.83 2.76 -1.53
C ARG A 153 -14.87 3.51 -2.86
N ARG A 154 -14.05 4.56 -3.02
CA ARG A 154 -13.95 5.33 -4.26
C ARG A 154 -13.40 4.48 -5.40
N LEU A 155 -12.35 3.69 -5.14
CA LEU A 155 -11.81 2.74 -6.11
C LEU A 155 -12.87 1.73 -6.58
N ARG A 156 -13.57 1.07 -5.65
CA ARG A 156 -14.64 0.14 -6.03
C ARG A 156 -15.74 0.84 -6.83
N LYS A 157 -16.14 2.05 -6.45
CA LYS A 157 -17.16 2.82 -7.18
C LYS A 157 -16.75 3.09 -8.63
N ALA A 158 -15.51 3.51 -8.85
CA ALA A 158 -14.96 3.74 -10.19
C ALA A 158 -14.98 2.47 -11.03
N ILE A 159 -14.46 1.36 -10.49
CA ILE A 159 -14.49 0.04 -11.14
C ILE A 159 -15.92 -0.42 -11.44
N TYR A 160 -16.88 -0.20 -10.54
CA TYR A 160 -18.29 -0.48 -10.82
C TYR A 160 -18.86 0.36 -11.98
N SER A 161 -18.48 1.63 -12.09
CA SER A 161 -18.86 2.47 -13.22
C SER A 161 -18.28 1.92 -14.52
N THR A 162 -17.00 1.56 -14.55
CA THR A 162 -16.38 0.93 -15.72
C THR A 162 -17.05 -0.39 -16.09
N LEU A 163 -17.38 -1.26 -15.12
CA LEU A 163 -18.10 -2.51 -15.40
C LEU A 163 -19.47 -2.26 -16.05
N LYS A 164 -20.18 -1.19 -15.66
CA LYS A 164 -21.46 -0.82 -16.26
C LYS A 164 -21.32 -0.32 -17.71
N GLU A 165 -20.21 0.33 -18.06
CA GLU A 165 -19.92 0.73 -19.45
C GLU A 165 -19.84 -0.50 -20.39
N TYR A 166 -19.53 -1.68 -19.82
CA TYR A 166 -19.47 -2.97 -20.52
C TYR A 166 -20.69 -3.86 -20.26
N ASP A 167 -21.81 -3.28 -19.82
CA ASP A 167 -23.06 -3.99 -19.51
C ASP A 167 -22.95 -5.07 -18.39
N ILE A 168 -21.91 -5.02 -17.55
CA ILE A 168 -21.72 -5.93 -16.41
C ILE A 168 -22.36 -5.33 -15.16
N VAL A 169 -23.66 -5.57 -14.98
CA VAL A 169 -24.44 -4.99 -13.88
C VAL A 169 -24.34 -5.74 -12.55
N ASN A 170 -24.01 -7.04 -12.59
CA ASN A 170 -24.00 -7.93 -11.41
C ASN A 170 -22.58 -8.31 -10.96
N GLY A 171 -21.57 -7.58 -11.43
CA GLY A 171 -20.18 -7.76 -11.01
C GLY A 171 -20.04 -7.57 -9.49
N THR A 172 -19.19 -8.36 -8.86
CA THR A 172 -18.80 -8.18 -7.45
C THR A 172 -17.34 -7.76 -7.44
N VAL A 173 -17.04 -6.60 -6.85
CA VAL A 173 -15.68 -6.05 -6.80
C VAL A 173 -15.17 -6.12 -5.37
N THR A 174 -14.03 -6.77 -5.18
CA THR A 174 -13.30 -6.78 -3.92
C THR A 174 -11.88 -6.26 -4.11
N ILE A 175 -11.30 -5.71 -3.04
CA ILE A 175 -9.91 -5.25 -3.02
C ILE A 175 -9.11 -6.24 -2.17
N ALA A 176 -8.08 -6.82 -2.74
CA ALA A 176 -7.03 -7.50 -2.02
C ALA A 176 -5.86 -6.51 -1.86
N GLY A 177 -5.80 -5.86 -0.69
CA GLY A 177 -4.66 -5.01 -0.32
C GLY A 177 -3.42 -5.85 -0.03
N LEU A 178 -2.28 -5.19 0.15
CA LEU A 178 -0.98 -5.82 0.45
C LEU A 178 -0.63 -6.98 -0.51
N SER A 179 -0.97 -6.83 -1.79
CA SER A 179 -0.76 -7.86 -2.81
C SER A 179 0.43 -7.51 -3.70
N ASN A 180 1.22 -8.53 -4.06
CA ASN A 180 2.39 -8.46 -4.95
C ASN A 180 3.60 -7.67 -4.42
N SER A 181 3.39 -6.49 -3.83
CA SER A 181 4.42 -5.64 -3.22
C SER A 181 3.80 -4.79 -2.10
N TYR A 182 4.57 -3.87 -1.52
CA TYR A 182 4.14 -2.96 -0.47
C TYR A 182 4.61 -1.53 -0.74
N VAL A 183 3.66 -0.59 -0.86
CA VAL A 183 3.90 0.85 -1.06
C VAL A 183 3.12 1.69 -0.05
N HIS A 184 3.10 1.21 1.19
CA HIS A 184 2.46 1.88 2.33
C HIS A 184 0.95 2.14 2.09
N TYR A 185 0.48 3.33 2.46
CA TYR A 185 -0.94 3.66 2.55
C TYR A 185 -1.41 4.41 1.31
N VAL A 186 -2.72 4.36 1.08
CA VAL A 186 -3.39 5.25 0.14
C VAL A 186 -4.63 5.83 0.79
N THR A 187 -4.59 7.14 1.03
CA THR A 187 -5.70 7.95 1.53
C THR A 187 -6.47 8.61 0.39
N THR A 188 -7.68 9.11 0.67
CA THR A 188 -8.29 10.10 -0.22
C THR A 188 -7.54 11.43 -0.18
N TYR A 189 -7.80 12.33 -1.13
CA TYR A 189 -7.24 13.69 -1.12
C TYR A 189 -7.59 14.43 0.18
N GLU A 190 -8.82 14.30 0.66
CA GLU A 190 -9.33 14.99 1.85
C GLU A 190 -8.73 14.42 3.14
N GLU A 191 -8.61 13.09 3.22
CA GLU A 191 -7.90 12.43 4.32
C GLU A 191 -6.41 12.82 4.32
N TYR A 192 -5.80 12.94 3.14
CA TYR A 192 -4.40 13.34 2.98
C TYR A 192 -4.12 14.71 3.60
N GLN A 193 -5.06 15.66 3.49
CA GLN A 193 -4.90 17.01 4.03
C GLN A 193 -4.69 17.02 5.55
N ALA A 194 -5.28 16.05 6.25
CA ALA A 194 -5.20 15.96 7.71
C ALA A 194 -3.81 15.48 8.20
N GLN A 195 -2.98 14.89 7.32
CA GLN A 195 -1.64 14.41 7.63
C GLN A 195 -1.54 13.57 8.92
N ARG A 196 -2.52 12.69 9.15
CA ARG A 196 -2.38 11.57 10.10
C ARG A 196 -1.40 10.52 9.59
N TYR A 197 -1.19 9.43 10.32
CA TYR A 197 -0.19 8.41 9.98
C TYR A 197 -0.34 7.88 8.54
N GLU A 198 -1.56 7.51 8.15
CA GLU A 198 -1.88 6.95 6.84
C GLU A 198 -1.63 7.98 5.74
N ALA A 199 -2.01 9.23 5.98
CA ALA A 199 -1.83 10.35 5.05
C ALA A 199 -0.35 10.72 4.86
N ALA A 200 0.44 10.72 5.93
CA ALA A 200 1.89 10.90 5.85
C ALA A 200 2.59 9.71 5.18
N SER A 201 1.97 8.53 5.22
CA SER A 201 2.45 7.31 4.57
C SER A 201 1.90 7.09 3.16
N THR A 202 1.14 8.03 2.61
CA THR A 202 0.70 8.03 1.21
C THR A 202 1.84 8.54 0.32
N LEU A 203 2.69 7.65 -0.17
CA LEU A 203 4.01 7.98 -0.75
C LEU A 203 3.96 9.00 -1.88
N TYR A 204 3.09 8.83 -2.87
CA TYR A 204 3.13 9.57 -4.14
C TYR A 204 2.28 10.86 -4.13
N GLY A 205 2.06 11.43 -2.94
CA GLY A 205 1.38 12.71 -2.77
C GLY A 205 -0.16 12.64 -2.72
N PRO A 206 -0.84 13.80 -2.71
CA PRO A 206 -2.28 13.92 -2.46
C PRO A 206 -3.16 13.23 -3.53
N HIS A 207 -2.62 13.02 -4.73
CA HIS A 207 -3.33 12.41 -5.87
C HIS A 207 -2.99 10.94 -6.10
N THR A 208 -2.33 10.28 -5.15
CA THR A 208 -2.01 8.84 -5.23
C THR A 208 -3.24 7.98 -5.51
N LEU A 209 -4.37 8.24 -4.83
CA LEU A 209 -5.62 7.51 -5.07
C LEU A 209 -6.15 7.72 -6.49
N ASN A 210 -6.07 8.94 -7.02
CA ASN A 210 -6.53 9.25 -8.37
C ASN A 210 -5.73 8.45 -9.40
N ALA A 211 -4.41 8.36 -9.24
CA ALA A 211 -3.55 7.56 -10.11
C ALA A 211 -3.84 6.05 -10.02
N PHE A 212 -4.13 5.52 -8.82
CA PHE A 212 -4.57 4.13 -8.68
C PHE A 212 -5.91 3.87 -9.38
N ILE A 213 -6.90 4.75 -9.20
CA ILE A 213 -8.20 4.63 -9.87
C ILE A 213 -8.02 4.60 -11.38
N MET A 214 -7.33 5.58 -11.93
CA MET A 214 -7.04 5.69 -13.37
C MET A 214 -6.38 4.41 -13.91
N ASN A 215 -5.37 3.88 -13.22
CA ASN A 215 -4.64 2.70 -13.67
C ASN A 215 -5.45 1.41 -13.51
N PHE A 216 -6.25 1.26 -12.45
CA PHE A 216 -7.15 0.11 -12.30
C PHE A 216 -8.28 0.12 -13.34
N GLU A 217 -8.84 1.27 -13.66
CA GLU A 217 -9.84 1.41 -14.75
C GLU A 217 -9.21 1.05 -16.10
N ARG A 218 -7.98 1.52 -16.37
CA ARG A 218 -7.22 1.17 -17.58
C ARG A 218 -7.06 -0.34 -17.72
N ILE A 219 -6.47 -1.01 -16.73
CA ILE A 219 -6.23 -2.46 -16.84
C ILE A 219 -7.53 -3.28 -16.78
N LEU A 220 -8.61 -2.72 -16.20
CA LEU A 220 -9.93 -3.35 -16.29
C LEU A 220 -10.47 -3.28 -17.73
N LYS A 221 -10.39 -2.14 -18.41
CA LYS A 221 -10.80 -2.02 -19.81
C LYS A 221 -10.03 -3.01 -20.68
N ASP A 222 -8.71 -3.09 -20.51
CA ASP A 222 -7.87 -4.07 -21.21
C ASP A 222 -8.29 -5.52 -20.93
N LEU A 223 -8.67 -5.83 -19.69
CA LEU A 223 -9.18 -7.16 -19.29
C LEU A 223 -10.48 -7.52 -20.01
N LEU A 224 -11.39 -6.56 -20.09
CA LEU A 224 -12.72 -6.73 -20.68
C LEU A 224 -12.63 -6.81 -22.21
N ASP A 225 -11.79 -5.98 -22.83
CA ASP A 225 -11.52 -5.98 -24.27
C ASP A 225 -10.65 -7.14 -24.74
N GLY A 226 -10.02 -7.87 -23.80
CA GLY A 226 -9.21 -9.03 -24.15
C GLY A 226 -7.83 -8.67 -24.70
N ILE A 227 -7.38 -7.42 -24.55
CA ILE A 227 -6.08 -6.91 -25.02
C ILE A 227 -5.02 -6.92 -23.91
N VAL A 228 -3.74 -6.86 -24.28
CA VAL A 228 -2.63 -6.78 -23.32
C VAL A 228 -2.54 -5.36 -22.76
N SER A 229 -2.33 -5.24 -21.45
CA SER A 229 -2.10 -3.93 -20.82
C SER A 229 -0.67 -3.46 -21.08
N ASP A 230 -0.54 -2.18 -21.42
CA ASP A 230 0.76 -1.51 -21.35
C ASP A 230 1.29 -1.56 -19.91
N SER A 231 2.61 -1.72 -19.77
CA SER A 231 3.27 -1.96 -18.49
C SER A 231 4.66 -1.36 -18.49
N ASP A 232 4.98 -0.65 -17.41
CA ASP A 232 6.33 -0.17 -17.15
C ASP A 232 7.30 -1.32 -16.84
N ARG A 233 8.58 -0.98 -16.67
CA ARG A 233 9.59 -1.95 -16.27
C ARG A 233 9.41 -2.36 -14.80
N PRO A 234 9.57 -3.65 -14.47
CA PRO A 234 9.65 -4.06 -13.07
C PRO A 234 10.84 -3.39 -12.37
N PRO A 235 10.80 -3.25 -11.04
CA PRO A 235 11.97 -2.87 -10.26
C PRO A 235 13.11 -3.89 -10.45
N PRO A 236 14.37 -3.50 -10.21
CA PRO A 236 15.50 -4.42 -10.28
C PRO A 236 15.36 -5.54 -9.24
N ASP A 237 15.88 -6.72 -9.58
CA ASP A 237 16.02 -7.83 -8.63
C ASP A 237 17.21 -7.54 -7.70
N LEU A 238 16.97 -7.48 -6.40
CA LEU A 238 17.97 -7.20 -5.37
C LEU A 238 18.24 -8.44 -4.48
N GLY A 239 17.83 -9.64 -4.90
CA GLY A 239 17.93 -10.86 -4.09
C GLY A 239 19.34 -11.17 -3.57
N ASP A 240 20.37 -10.90 -4.38
CA ASP A 240 21.77 -11.14 -4.05
C ASP A 240 22.50 -9.92 -3.43
N ASP A 241 21.82 -8.79 -3.28
CA ASP A 241 22.41 -7.50 -2.88
C ASP A 241 22.07 -7.07 -1.43
N GLN A 242 21.45 -7.96 -0.65
CA GLN A 242 20.94 -7.63 0.69
C GLN A 242 22.06 -7.46 1.72
N LEU A 243 22.09 -6.30 2.38
CA LEU A 243 22.97 -6.05 3.52
C LEU A 243 22.31 -6.51 4.82
N SER A 244 22.96 -7.41 5.56
CA SER A 244 22.53 -7.80 6.91
C SER A 244 23.59 -7.44 7.94
N PHE A 245 23.19 -6.65 8.93
CA PHE A 245 24.00 -6.31 10.11
C PHE A 245 23.55 -7.10 11.36
N VAL A 246 22.62 -8.05 11.20
CA VAL A 246 22.21 -8.95 12.28
C VAL A 246 23.34 -9.98 12.48
N PRO A 247 23.97 -10.03 13.67
CA PRO A 247 25.03 -11.00 13.92
C PRO A 247 24.53 -12.44 13.76
N PRO A 248 25.34 -13.36 13.20
CA PRO A 248 24.95 -14.75 13.10
C PRO A 248 24.92 -15.43 14.48
N VAL A 249 24.16 -16.51 14.60
CA VAL A 249 24.29 -17.43 15.75
C VAL A 249 25.66 -18.08 15.68
N VAL A 250 26.50 -17.86 16.70
CA VAL A 250 27.88 -18.38 16.72
C VAL A 250 27.91 -19.81 17.25
N PHE A 251 27.34 -20.05 18.43
CA PHE A 251 27.13 -21.39 18.98
C PHE A 251 26.05 -21.34 20.07
N ASP A 252 25.29 -22.41 20.21
CA ASP A 252 24.40 -22.64 21.33
C ASP A 252 25.13 -23.38 22.45
N ARG A 253 24.77 -23.10 23.71
CA ARG A 253 25.29 -23.82 24.87
C ARG A 253 24.18 -24.12 25.86
N ILE A 254 24.38 -25.23 26.56
CA ILE A 254 23.55 -25.67 27.68
C ILE A 254 24.14 -25.22 29.02
N GLY A 255 23.27 -25.16 30.04
CA GLY A 255 23.70 -25.03 31.43
C GLY A 255 24.62 -26.18 31.85
N PHE A 256 25.35 -25.99 32.95
CA PHE A 256 26.19 -27.07 33.48
C PHE A 256 25.33 -28.28 33.85
N PHE A 257 25.78 -29.47 33.46
CA PHE A 257 25.09 -30.77 33.68
C PHE A 257 23.74 -30.94 32.97
N GLU A 258 23.36 -29.99 32.12
CA GLU A 258 22.17 -30.09 31.29
C GLU A 258 22.45 -30.84 29.98
N ARG A 259 21.40 -31.04 29.20
CA ARG A 259 21.46 -31.51 27.80
C ARG A 259 20.49 -30.72 26.95
N PHE A 260 20.80 -30.55 25.67
CA PHE A 260 19.83 -29.97 24.74
C PHE A 260 18.56 -30.83 24.71
N GLY A 261 17.39 -30.19 24.78
CA GLY A 261 16.10 -30.88 24.90
C GLY A 261 15.83 -31.49 26.29
N GLY A 262 16.68 -31.21 27.29
CA GLY A 262 16.39 -31.52 28.69
C GLY A 262 15.17 -30.75 29.19
N VAL A 263 14.36 -31.41 30.01
CA VAL A 263 13.23 -30.75 30.68
C VAL A 263 13.77 -29.90 31.82
N ILE A 264 13.57 -28.60 31.75
CA ILE A 264 13.96 -27.63 32.79
C ILE A 264 12.84 -27.48 33.83
N ASP A 265 11.58 -27.56 33.40
CA ASP A 265 10.40 -27.51 34.26
C ASP A 265 9.36 -28.53 33.77
N ASN A 266 8.98 -29.46 34.65
CA ASN A 266 7.86 -30.38 34.43
C ASN A 266 6.61 -29.72 35.04
N ALA A 267 6.02 -28.80 34.28
CA ALA A 267 4.72 -28.21 34.60
C ALA A 267 3.59 -29.24 34.52
#